data_AF-A0A920MTC8-F1
#
_entry.id   AF-A0A920MTC8-F1
#
_cell.length_a   1.000
_cell.length_b   1.000
_cell.length_c   1.000
_cell.angle_alpha   90.00
_cell.angle_beta   90.00
_cell.angle_gamma   90.00
#
_symmetry.space_group_name_H-M   'P 1'
#
loop_
_entity.id
_entity.type
_entity.pdbx_description
1 polymer ?
#
loop_
_entity_poly.entity_id
_entity_poly.type
_entity_poly.pdbx_seq_one_letter_code
_entity_poly.pdbx_strand_id
1 'polypeptide(L)'
;MIDPTDTQQWKELSEHSSLLEVASLEELLNGPPFPRIEDLSFEVGSLHVDFSKQLVTKDTIDKLVALGNELKLSDKIHGLFAGEIVNASENRPALHTALRFSEGSDKRCNRSRKR
;
A
#
# COMPACT_ATOMS: atom_id res chain seq x y z
N MET A 1 -5.22 15.86 -9.56
CA MET A 1 -5.06 14.89 -8.45
C MET A 1 -6.44 14.35 -8.17
N ILE A 2 -6.62 13.03 -8.10
CA ILE A 2 -7.92 12.44 -7.72
C ILE A 2 -7.98 12.47 -6.20
N ASP A 3 -9.04 13.04 -5.65
CA ASP A 3 -9.32 12.94 -4.22
C ASP A 3 -9.79 11.50 -3.92
N PRO A 4 -9.10 10.75 -3.03
CA PRO A 4 -9.54 9.42 -2.65
C PRO A 4 -11.00 9.35 -2.22
N THR A 5 -11.54 10.37 -1.54
CA THR A 5 -12.89 10.31 -0.98
C THR A 5 -14.00 10.32 -2.03
N ASP A 6 -13.69 10.78 -3.24
CA ASP A 6 -14.65 10.83 -4.36
C ASP A 6 -14.70 9.53 -5.15
N THR A 7 -13.79 8.60 -4.90
CA THR A 7 -13.65 7.36 -5.66
C THR A 7 -14.71 6.33 -5.31
N GLN A 8 -14.99 5.42 -6.24
CA GLN A 8 -15.95 4.35 -5.99
C GLN A 8 -15.40 3.36 -4.94
N GLN A 9 -14.10 3.05 -5.01
CA GLN A 9 -13.47 2.13 -4.05
C GLN A 9 -13.46 2.71 -2.62
N TRP A 10 -13.38 4.04 -2.46
CA TRP A 10 -13.51 4.66 -1.14
C TRP A 10 -14.89 4.48 -0.52
N LYS A 11 -15.95 4.58 -1.33
CA LYS A 11 -17.33 4.34 -0.85
C LYS A 11 -17.50 2.90 -0.38
N GLU A 12 -17.03 1.94 -1.19
CA GLU A 12 -17.07 0.52 -0.83
C GLU A 12 -16.25 0.21 0.42
N LEU A 13 -15.09 0.84 0.60
CA LEU A 13 -14.28 0.72 1.82
C LEU A 13 -14.99 1.33 3.04
N SER A 14 -15.66 2.47 2.86
CA SER A 14 -16.39 3.16 3.94
C SER A 14 -17.58 2.32 4.42
N GLU A 15 -18.35 1.74 3.49
CA GLU A 15 -19.43 0.81 3.80
C GLU A 15 -18.91 -0.44 4.54
N HIS A 16 -17.80 -1.01 4.06
CA HIS A 16 -17.14 -2.14 4.73
C HIS A 16 -16.65 -1.79 6.14
N SER A 17 -16.11 -0.59 6.32
CA SER A 17 -15.66 -0.11 7.64
C SER A 17 -16.82 -0.07 8.65
N SER A 18 -18.01 0.40 8.24
CA SER A 18 -19.18 0.42 9.13
C SER A 18 -19.61 -0.98 9.58
N LEU A 19 -19.38 -2.02 8.77
CA LEU A 19 -19.62 -3.41 9.18
C LEU A 19 -18.61 -3.88 10.23
N LEU A 20 -17.35 -3.43 10.12
CA LEU A 20 -16.29 -3.77 11.07
C LEU A 20 -16.36 -2.98 12.38
N GLU A 21 -16.98 -1.80 12.40
CA GLU A 21 -17.19 -1.02 13.64
C GLU A 21 -18.00 -1.78 14.70
N VAL A 22 -18.86 -2.69 14.26
CA VAL A 22 -19.71 -3.51 15.15
C VAL A 22 -18.98 -4.79 15.59
N ALA A 23 -17.90 -5.17 14.92
CA ALA A 23 -17.14 -6.39 15.21
C ALA A 23 -16.01 -6.11 16.22
N SER A 24 -15.78 -7.06 17.12
CA SER A 24 -14.62 -7.05 18.01
C SER A 24 -13.44 -7.83 17.43
N LEU A 25 -12.22 -7.47 17.82
CA LEU A 25 -11.02 -8.22 17.44
C LEU A 25 -11.06 -9.66 17.97
N GLU A 26 -11.66 -9.88 19.14
CA GLU A 26 -11.83 -11.23 19.70
C GLU A 26 -12.73 -12.10 18.81
N GLU A 27 -13.85 -11.56 18.34
CA GLU A 27 -14.73 -12.24 17.38
C GLU A 27 -14.02 -12.49 16.05
N LEU A 28 -13.21 -11.55 15.57
CA LEU A 28 -12.44 -11.75 14.34
C LEU A 28 -11.36 -12.83 14.50
N LEU A 29 -10.73 -12.96 15.67
CA LEU A 29 -9.70 -13.96 15.94
C LEU A 29 -10.27 -15.37 16.17
N ASN A 30 -11.41 -15.45 16.86
CA ASN A 30 -12.03 -16.71 17.28
C ASN A 30 -13.27 -17.09 16.47
N GLY A 31 -13.66 -16.27 15.50
CA GLY A 31 -14.80 -16.49 14.61
C GLY A 31 -14.36 -16.78 13.17
N PRO A 32 -15.27 -17.29 12.33
CA PRO A 32 -14.98 -17.49 10.92
C PRO A 32 -14.74 -16.16 10.19
N PRO A 33 -13.93 -16.16 9.10
CA PRO A 33 -13.28 -17.30 8.48
C PRO A 33 -11.94 -17.70 9.12
N PHE A 34 -11.66 -18.99 9.10
CA PHE A 34 -10.36 -19.58 9.46
C PHE A 34 -9.69 -20.17 8.20
N PRO A 35 -8.34 -20.16 8.11
CA PRO A 35 -7.38 -19.78 9.14
C PRO A 35 -6.86 -18.32 8.98
N ARG A 36 -7.12 -17.47 9.98
CA ARG A 36 -6.92 -16.02 9.91
C ARG A 36 -5.46 -15.57 9.93
N ILE A 37 -4.61 -16.24 10.70
CA ILE A 37 -3.19 -15.87 10.80
C ILE A 37 -2.54 -16.04 9.43
N GLU A 38 -2.78 -17.19 8.82
CA GLU A 38 -2.28 -17.57 7.50
C GLU A 38 -2.83 -16.67 6.40
N ASP A 39 -4.10 -16.25 6.48
CA ASP A 39 -4.71 -15.34 5.51
C ASP A 39 -4.23 -13.88 5.61
N LEU A 40 -3.72 -13.47 6.78
CA LEU A 40 -3.31 -12.08 7.07
C LEU A 40 -1.82 -11.94 7.42
N SER A 41 -1.04 -13.00 7.25
CA SER A 41 0.41 -12.98 7.35
C SER A 41 1.06 -13.03 5.98
N PHE A 42 2.10 -12.23 5.80
CA PHE A 42 2.82 -12.09 4.54
C PHE A 42 4.33 -12.25 4.77
N GLU A 43 4.97 -12.99 3.87
CA GLU A 43 6.43 -13.16 3.83
C GLU A 43 7.03 -12.34 2.70
N VAL A 44 7.99 -11.47 3.02
CA VAL A 44 8.71 -10.64 2.05
C VAL A 44 10.21 -10.76 2.29
N GLY A 45 10.86 -11.68 1.57
CA GLY A 45 12.27 -11.97 1.79
C GLY A 45 12.49 -12.54 3.19
N SER A 46 13.20 -11.81 4.04
CA SER A 46 13.43 -12.19 5.45
C SER A 46 12.46 -11.52 6.43
N LEU A 47 11.43 -10.81 5.93
CA LEU A 47 10.47 -10.09 6.74
C LEU A 47 9.15 -10.86 6.81
N HIS A 48 8.74 -11.21 8.03
CA HIS A 48 7.40 -11.69 8.34
C HIS A 48 6.53 -10.52 8.81
N VAL A 49 5.39 -10.30 8.17
CA VAL A 49 4.42 -9.26 8.52
C VAL A 49 3.09 -9.90 8.87
N ASP A 50 2.59 -9.70 10.09
CA ASP A 50 1.36 -10.30 10.60
C ASP A 50 0.30 -9.22 10.90
N PHE A 51 -0.80 -9.23 10.14
CA PHE A 51 -1.96 -8.36 10.36
C PHE A 51 -3.13 -9.05 11.06
N SER A 52 -2.98 -10.30 11.50
CA SER A 52 -4.06 -11.09 12.11
C SER A 52 -4.67 -10.43 13.35
N LYS A 53 -3.88 -9.65 14.09
CA LYS A 53 -4.29 -8.92 15.30
C LYS A 53 -4.79 -7.49 15.03
N GLN A 54 -5.10 -7.15 13.79
CA GLN A 54 -5.69 -5.87 13.40
C GLN A 54 -7.19 -6.03 13.11
N LEU A 55 -7.97 -4.94 13.20
CA LEU A 55 -9.39 -4.90 12.79
C LEU A 55 -9.53 -4.86 11.26
N VAL A 56 -9.00 -5.89 10.60
CA VAL A 56 -9.03 -6.05 9.15
C VAL A 56 -9.44 -7.48 8.81
N THR A 57 -10.08 -7.67 7.68
CA THR A 57 -10.34 -8.98 7.08
C THR A 57 -9.61 -9.07 5.75
N LYS A 58 -9.60 -10.26 5.14
CA LYS A 58 -9.09 -10.41 3.78
C LYS A 58 -9.78 -9.46 2.79
N ASP A 59 -11.10 -9.32 2.92
CA ASP A 59 -11.90 -8.38 2.13
C ASP A 59 -11.49 -6.92 2.36
N THR A 60 -11.11 -6.54 3.59
CA THR A 60 -10.53 -5.21 3.85
C THR A 60 -9.26 -4.98 3.04
N ILE A 61 -8.35 -5.96 3.01
CA ILE A 61 -7.09 -5.86 2.26
C ILE A 61 -7.39 -5.75 0.76
N ASP A 62 -8.29 -6.58 0.23
CA ASP A 62 -8.66 -6.57 -1.19
C ASP A 62 -9.25 -5.21 -1.61
N LYS A 63 -10.12 -4.62 -0.78
CA LYS A 63 -10.68 -3.27 -1.02
C LYS A 63 -9.63 -2.16 -0.93
N LEU A 64 -8.70 -2.23 0.03
CA LEU A 64 -7.58 -1.28 0.12
C LEU A 64 -6.68 -1.35 -1.13
N VAL A 65 -6.41 -2.56 -1.63
CA VAL A 65 -5.65 -2.78 -2.86
C VAL A 65 -6.42 -2.23 -4.07
N ALA A 66 -7.73 -2.47 -4.14
CA ALA A 66 -8.58 -1.92 -5.21
C ALA A 66 -8.56 -0.39 -5.24
N LEU A 67 -8.65 0.26 -4.08
CA LEU A 67 -8.50 1.71 -3.96
C LEU A 67 -7.11 2.19 -4.43
N GLY A 68 -6.05 1.49 -4.03
CA GLY A 68 -4.69 1.77 -4.49
C GLY A 68 -4.56 1.69 -6.02
N ASN A 69 -5.22 0.72 -6.64
CA ASN A 69 -5.27 0.55 -8.09
C ASN A 69 -6.03 1.70 -8.78
N GLU A 70 -7.22 2.08 -8.27
CA GLU A 70 -8.00 3.21 -8.80
C GLU A 70 -7.21 4.53 -8.73
N LEU A 71 -6.45 4.72 -7.64
CA LEU A 71 -5.59 5.89 -7.44
C LEU A 71 -4.26 5.83 -8.18
N LYS A 72 -4.01 4.78 -8.97
CA LYS A 72 -2.79 4.53 -9.74
C LYS A 72 -1.54 4.59 -8.85
N LEU A 73 -1.61 3.98 -7.66
CA LEU A 73 -0.51 4.00 -6.69
C LEU A 73 0.76 3.37 -7.27
N SER A 74 0.63 2.27 -8.02
CA SER A 74 1.78 1.62 -8.68
C SER A 74 2.49 2.54 -9.67
N ASP A 75 1.74 3.29 -10.50
CA ASP A 75 2.32 4.26 -11.43
C ASP A 75 3.06 5.39 -10.70
N LYS A 76 2.48 5.89 -9.60
CA LYS A 76 3.12 6.94 -8.77
C LYS A 76 4.41 6.44 -8.10
N ILE A 77 4.41 5.20 -7.62
CA ILE A 77 5.61 4.55 -7.09
C ILE A 77 6.66 4.43 -8.20
N HIS A 78 6.28 3.99 -9.40
CA HIS A 78 7.20 3.96 -10.54
C HIS A 78 7.76 5.35 -10.88
N GLY A 79 6.92 6.40 -10.87
CA GLY A 79 7.35 7.79 -11.06
C GLY A 79 8.37 8.25 -10.02
N LEU A 80 8.16 7.91 -8.74
CA LEU A 80 9.13 8.14 -7.66
C LEU A 80 10.49 7.52 -8.00
N PHE A 81 10.53 6.24 -8.38
CA PHE A 81 11.77 5.54 -8.74
C PHE A 81 12.38 6.02 -10.07
N ALA A 82 11.57 6.53 -11.00
CA ALA A 82 12.04 7.12 -12.25
C ALA A 82 12.62 8.54 -12.08
N GLY A 83 12.43 9.15 -10.90
CA GLY A 83 12.89 10.51 -10.62
C GLY A 83 11.98 11.59 -11.17
N GLU A 84 10.68 11.30 -11.30
CA GLU A 84 9.68 12.32 -11.61
C GLU A 84 9.53 13.33 -10.46
N ILE A 85 8.97 14.50 -10.78
CA ILE A 85 8.70 15.55 -9.79
C ILE A 85 7.45 15.16 -9.00
N VAL A 86 7.64 14.40 -7.93
CA VAL A 86 6.58 14.03 -6.99
C VAL A 86 6.41 15.04 -5.85
N ASN A 87 7.45 15.82 -5.52
CA ASN A 87 7.36 16.93 -4.56
C ASN A 87 6.95 18.19 -5.33
N ALA A 88 5.64 18.37 -5.49
CA ALA A 88 5.06 19.44 -6.29
C ALA A 88 5.27 20.84 -5.68
N SER A 89 5.25 20.98 -4.34
CA SER A 89 5.41 22.28 -3.68
C SER A 89 6.80 22.88 -3.89
N GLU A 90 7.83 22.04 -3.99
CA GLU A 90 9.21 22.47 -4.24
C GLU A 90 9.68 22.22 -5.69
N ASN A 91 8.81 21.65 -6.53
CA ASN A 91 9.13 21.25 -7.91
C ASN A 91 10.38 20.35 -8.01
N ARG A 92 10.47 19.33 -7.15
CA ARG A 92 11.66 18.45 -7.02
C ARG A 92 11.32 16.95 -7.05
N PRO A 93 12.26 16.10 -7.51
CA PRO A 93 12.15 14.65 -7.33
C PRO A 93 12.53 14.23 -5.90
N ALA A 94 12.03 13.09 -5.43
CA ALA A 94 12.30 12.54 -4.09
C ALA A 94 13.13 11.24 -4.14
N LEU A 95 14.43 11.37 -4.39
CA LEU A 95 15.35 10.26 -4.74
C LEU A 95 16.11 9.63 -3.56
N HIS A 96 15.47 9.51 -2.40
CA HIS A 96 16.09 8.88 -1.22
C HIS A 96 16.43 7.40 -1.46
N THR A 97 15.63 6.70 -2.30
CA THR A 97 15.88 5.32 -2.71
C THR A 97 17.17 5.20 -3.52
N ALA A 98 17.46 6.15 -4.42
CA ALA A 98 18.65 6.17 -5.28
C ALA A 98 19.97 6.06 -4.48
N LEU A 99 20.01 6.59 -3.25
CA LEU A 99 21.18 6.55 -2.37
C LEU A 99 21.51 5.14 -1.84
N ARG A 100 20.54 4.22 -1.86
CA ARG A 100 20.68 2.85 -1.31
C ARG A 100 20.82 1.78 -2.40
N PHE A 101 20.84 2.14 -3.68
CA PHE A 101 21.08 1.19 -4.77
C PHE A 101 22.55 0.73 -4.74
N SER A 102 22.78 -0.58 -4.66
CA SER A 102 24.11 -1.18 -4.79
C SER A 102 24.57 -1.17 -6.25
N GLU A 103 25.88 -1.11 -6.50
CA GLU A 103 26.41 -1.23 -7.86
C GLU A 103 26.00 -2.59 -8.46
N GLY A 104 25.14 -2.58 -9.48
CA GLY A 104 24.57 -3.78 -10.11
C GLY A 104 23.04 -3.80 -10.20
N SER A 105 22.37 -2.90 -9.49
CA SER A 105 20.89 -2.75 -9.55
C SER A 105 20.45 -1.84 -10.72
N ASP A 106 19.22 -2.03 -11.20
CA ASP A 106 18.70 -1.49 -12.48
C ASP A 106 18.97 0.02 -12.68
N LYS A 107 19.68 0.34 -13.77
CA LYS A 107 20.23 1.68 -14.07
C LYS A 107 19.17 2.74 -14.38
N ARG A 108 17.88 2.39 -14.47
CA ARG A 108 16.80 3.34 -14.76
C ARG A 108 16.69 4.47 -13.72
N CYS A 109 17.04 4.21 -12.46
CA CYS A 109 17.01 5.18 -11.35
C CYS A 109 18.27 6.09 -11.29
N ASN A 110 19.30 5.86 -12.12
CA ASN A 110 20.62 6.47 -11.98
C ASN A 110 20.83 7.74 -12.83
N ARG A 111 19.78 8.26 -13.50
CA ARG A 111 19.90 9.42 -14.42
C ARG A 111 20.19 10.74 -13.70
N SER A 112 19.96 10.81 -12.40
CA SER A 112 20.12 12.05 -11.61
C SER A 112 21.54 12.30 -11.10
N ARG A 113 22.50 11.41 -11.38
CA ARG A 113 23.93 11.65 -11.08
C ARG A 113 24.64 12.54 -12.11
N LYS A 114 23.98 12.93 -13.20
CA LYS A 114 24.51 13.93 -14.15
C LYS A 114 23.96 15.32 -13.84
N ARG A 115 24.61 16.01 -12.91
CA ARG A 115 24.98 17.44 -12.98
C ARG A 115 25.79 17.82 -11.76
#